data_AF-A0A5C5WHK3-F1
#
_entry.id   AF-A0A5C5WHK3-F1
#
_cell.length_a   1.000
_cell.length_b   1.000
_cell.length_c   1.000
_cell.angle_alpha   90.00
_cell.angle_beta   90.00
_cell.angle_gamma   90.00
#
_symmetry.space_group_name_H-M   'P 1'
#
loop_
_entity.id
_entity.type
_entity.pdbx_description
1 polymer ?
#
loop_
_entity_poly.entity_id
_entity_poly.type
_entity_poly.pdbx_seq_one_letter_code
_entity_poly.pdbx_strand_id
1 'polypeptide(L)'
;MFGLGPFEMVVIGVVAVLLFGGNLPEVARKLGGSYREFRRGLNDVQQQFRMAEYEAKKTFSADSSPSKSNTIDADDDEDVDVPSAPKFTPPS
;
A
#
# COMPACT_ATOMS: atom_id res chain seq x y z
N MET A 1 -13.83 -25.05 -1.30
CA MET A 1 -14.36 -25.51 -2.60
C MET A 1 -14.56 -24.38 -3.62
N PHE A 2 -13.97 -23.19 -3.44
CA PHE A 2 -14.03 -22.09 -4.41
C PHE A 2 -12.61 -21.70 -4.80
N GLY A 3 -12.01 -22.51 -5.67
CA GLY A 3 -10.79 -22.12 -6.38
C GLY A 3 -11.15 -22.13 -7.86
N LEU A 4 -11.22 -20.95 -8.48
CA LEU A 4 -11.24 -20.87 -9.93
C LEU A 4 -9.92 -21.46 -10.42
N GLY A 5 -9.99 -22.68 -10.94
CA GLY A 5 -8.82 -23.33 -11.51
C GLY A 5 -8.42 -22.67 -12.83
N PRO A 6 -7.23 -23.02 -13.34
CA PRO A 6 -6.80 -22.55 -14.64
C PRO A 6 -7.78 -22.94 -15.75
N PHE A 7 -8.48 -24.07 -15.62
CA PHE A 7 -9.48 -24.50 -16.60
C PHE A 7 -10.72 -23.59 -16.61
N GLU A 8 -11.27 -23.25 -15.44
CA GLU A 8 -12.41 -22.34 -15.31
C GLU A 8 -12.09 -20.95 -15.88
N MET A 9 -10.88 -20.44 -15.63
CA MET A 9 -10.42 -19.17 -16.19
C MET A 9 -10.36 -19.19 -17.72
N VAL A 10 -9.93 -20.31 -18.32
CA VAL A 10 -9.92 -20.46 -19.79
C VAL A 10 -11.34 -20.47 -20.34
N VAL A 11 -12.28 -21.20 -19.71
CA VAL A 11 -13.68 -21.23 -20.15
C VAL A 11 -14.31 -19.84 -20.10
N ILE A 12 -14.11 -19.10 -19.00
CA ILE A 12 -14.57 -17.72 -18.88
C ILE A 12 -13.92 -16.82 -19.94
N GLY A 13 -12.63 -17.00 -20.20
CA GLY A 13 -11.91 -16.29 -21.25
C GLY A 13 -12.49 -16.52 -22.64
N VAL A 14 -12.82 -17.77 -22.97
CA VAL A 14 -13.49 -18.12 -24.24
C VAL A 14 -14.85 -17.45 -24.34
N VAL A 15 -15.68 -17.51 -23.29
CA VAL A 15 -16.98 -16.84 -23.27
C VAL A 15 -16.82 -15.33 -23.46
N ALA A 16 -15.84 -14.72 -22.79
CA ALA A 16 -15.55 -13.30 -22.95
C ALA A 16 -15.13 -12.95 -24.39
N VAL A 17 -14.31 -13.79 -25.04
CA VAL A 17 -13.96 -13.62 -26.46
C VAL A 17 -15.19 -13.78 -27.37
N LEU A 18 -16.14 -14.67 -27.06
CA LEU A 18 -17.36 -14.80 -27.85
C LEU A 18 -18.28 -13.58 -27.72
N LEU A 19 -18.34 -12.96 -26.53
CA LEU A 19 -19.16 -11.78 -26.29
C LEU A 19 -18.53 -10.49 -26.85
N PHE A 20 -17.23 -10.30 -26.63
CA PHE A 20 -16.53 -9.05 -26.94
C PHE A 20 -15.70 -9.13 -28.23
N GLY A 21 -15.34 -10.32 -28.69
CA GLY A 21 -14.53 -10.54 -29.89
C GLY A 21 -13.17 -9.85 -29.81
N GLY A 22 -12.81 -9.15 -30.89
CA GLY A 22 -11.59 -8.34 -30.96
C GLY A 22 -11.59 -7.10 -30.06
N ASN A 23 -12.72 -6.74 -29.45
CA ASN A 23 -12.81 -5.58 -28.55
C ASN A 23 -12.39 -5.91 -27.10
N LEU A 24 -12.23 -7.19 -26.76
CA LEU A 24 -11.77 -7.63 -25.43
C LEU A 24 -10.50 -6.90 -24.94
N PRO A 25 -9.40 -6.80 -25.72
CA PRO A 25 -8.20 -6.07 -25.29
C PRO A 25 -8.46 -4.58 -25.05
N GLU A 26 -9.39 -3.96 -25.80
CA GLU A 26 -9.75 -2.57 -25.60
C GLU A 26 -10.54 -2.38 -24.30
N VAL A 27 -11.51 -3.26 -24.01
CA VAL A 27 -12.27 -3.27 -22.75
C VAL A 27 -11.33 -3.53 -21.55
N ALA A 28 -10.43 -4.49 -21.66
CA ALA A 28 -9.44 -4.78 -20.61
C ALA A 28 -8.51 -3.58 -20.36
N ARG A 29 -8.08 -2.87 -21.40
CA ARG A 29 -7.27 -1.64 -21.26
C ARG A 29 -8.06 -0.51 -20.59
N LYS A 30 -9.33 -0.31 -20.97
CA LYS A 30 -10.20 0.71 -20.36
C LYS A 30 -10.46 0.41 -18.88
N LEU A 31 -10.88 -0.81 -18.56
CA LEU A 31 -11.13 -1.24 -17.17
C LEU A 31 -9.85 -1.26 -16.33
N GLY A 32 -8.75 -1.76 -16.88
CA GLY A 32 -7.46 -1.80 -16.20
C GLY A 32 -6.88 -0.41 -15.92
N GLY A 33 -7.05 0.53 -16.86
CA GLY A 33 -6.73 1.94 -16.67
C GLY A 33 -7.53 2.54 -15.50
N SER A 34 -8.86 2.40 -15.52
CA SER A 34 -9.73 2.89 -14.45
C SER A 34 -9.42 2.26 -13.08
N TYR A 35 -9.14 0.96 -13.04
CA TYR A 35 -8.76 0.27 -11.80
C TYR A 35 -7.42 0.80 -11.24
N ARG A 36 -6.45 1.07 -12.12
CA ARG A 36 -5.15 1.62 -11.72
C ARG A 36 -5.28 3.04 -11.14
N GLU A 37 -6.07 3.89 -11.79
CA GLU A 37 -6.34 5.25 -11.30
C GLU A 37 -7.12 5.22 -9.98
N PHE A 38 -8.12 4.36 -9.86
CA PHE A 38 -8.86 4.15 -8.62
C PHE A 38 -7.94 3.69 -7.49
N ARG A 39 -7.06 2.70 -7.73
CA ARG A 39 -6.10 2.23 -6.73
C ARG A 39 -5.13 3.32 -6.28
N ARG A 40 -4.67 4.15 -7.21
CA ARG A 40 -3.82 5.32 -6.89
C ARG A 40 -4.58 6.32 -6.03
N GLY A 41 -5.80 6.69 -6.41
CA GLY A 41 -6.63 7.61 -5.63
C GLY A 41 -6.90 7.10 -4.20
N LEU A 42 -7.17 5.80 -4.04
CA LEU A 42 -7.33 5.20 -2.72
C LEU A 42 -6.05 5.27 -1.87
N ASN A 43 -4.89 4.98 -2.47
CA ASN A 43 -3.61 5.08 -1.77
C ASN A 43 -3.30 6.51 -1.32
N ASP A 44 -3.53 7.51 -2.19
CA ASP A 44 -3.28 8.92 -1.87
C ASP A 44 -4.20 9.40 -0.73
N VAL A 45 -5.45 8.94 -0.72
CA VAL A 45 -6.41 9.23 0.35
C VAL A 45 -5.95 8.58 1.67
N GLN A 46 -5.55 7.31 1.64
CA GLN A 46 -5.02 6.61 2.82
C GLN A 46 -3.78 7.33 3.39
N GLN A 47 -2.90 7.82 2.53
CA GLN A 47 -1.71 8.56 2.94
C GLN A 47 -2.05 9.90 3.59
N GLN A 48 -3.01 10.64 3.03
CA GLN A 48 -3.50 11.90 3.61
C GLN A 48 -4.15 11.68 4.99
N PHE A 49 -4.94 10.62 5.15
CA PHE A 49 -5.52 10.28 6.45
C PHE A 49 -4.45 9.95 7.49
N ARG A 50 -3.42 9.17 7.13
CA ARG A 50 -2.31 8.85 8.04
C ARG A 50 -1.51 10.09 8.44
N MET A 51 -1.28 11.03 7.52
CA MET A 51 -0.59 12.29 7.83
C MET A 51 -1.45 13.19 8.73
N ALA A 52 -2.75 13.31 8.46
CA ALA A 52 -3.67 14.09 9.29
C ALA A 52 -3.80 13.51 10.71
N GLU A 53 -3.84 12.18 10.85
CA GLU A 53 -3.84 11.50 12.14
C GLU A 53 -2.53 11.75 12.91
N TYR A 54 -1.38 11.66 12.24
CA TYR A 54 -0.08 11.97 12.83
C TYR A 54 0.00 13.43 13.30
N GLU A 55 -0.49 14.38 12.51
CA GLU A 55 -0.50 15.81 12.85
C GLU A 55 -1.47 16.13 14.00
N ALA A 56 -2.66 15.52 13.98
CA ALA A 56 -3.61 15.60 15.10
C ALA A 56 -2.96 15.05 16.38
N LYS A 57 -2.40 13.83 16.34
CA LYS A 57 -1.71 13.25 17.50
C LYS A 57 -0.56 14.14 17.99
N LYS A 58 0.23 14.70 17.09
CA LYS A 58 1.35 15.59 17.42
C LYS A 58 0.89 16.88 18.10
N THR A 59 -0.22 17.48 17.65
CA THR A 59 -0.78 18.71 18.26
C THR A 59 -1.44 18.42 19.60
N PHE A 60 -2.16 17.31 19.77
CA PHE A 60 -2.73 16.91 21.06
C PHE A 60 -1.66 16.49 22.09
N SER A 61 -0.56 15.85 21.67
CA SER A 61 0.55 15.50 22.57
C SER A 61 1.46 16.69 22.93
N ALA A 62 1.41 17.80 22.17
CA ALA A 62 2.25 18.98 22.41
C ALA A 62 1.69 19.94 23.49
N ASP A 63 0.41 19.87 23.82
CA ASP A 63 -0.22 20.69 24.88
C ASP A 63 0.03 20.12 26.30
N SER A 64 0.41 18.84 26.41
CA SER A 64 0.92 18.22 27.63
C SER A 64 2.46 18.24 27.65
N SER A 65 3.04 19.27 28.27
CA SER A 65 4.50 19.54 28.35
C SER A 65 5.35 18.43 29.03
N PRO A 66 6.69 18.48 28.94
CA PRO A 66 7.55 17.52 28.27
C PRO A 66 8.16 16.48 29.23
N SER A 67 8.07 15.20 28.90
CA SER A 67 8.92 14.20 29.56
C SER A 67 9.30 13.09 28.59
N LYS A 68 10.62 12.90 28.46
CA LYS A 68 11.25 11.78 27.79
C LYS A 68 10.69 10.46 28.34
N SER A 69 10.23 9.57 27.47
CA SER A 69 10.31 8.14 27.73
C SER A 69 10.24 7.36 26.42
N ASN A 70 11.33 6.65 26.14
CA ASN A 70 11.38 5.59 25.14
C ASN A 70 10.29 4.57 25.43
N THR A 71 9.36 4.38 24.50
CA THR A 71 8.76 3.07 24.22
C THR A 71 8.55 3.02 22.72
N ILE A 72 9.50 2.39 22.04
CA ILE A 72 9.34 1.95 20.66
C ILE A 72 8.46 0.69 20.81
N ASP A 73 7.16 0.86 20.66
CA ASP A 73 6.26 -0.26 20.39
C ASP A 73 6.61 -0.75 18.99
N ALA A 74 7.45 -1.78 18.95
CA ALA A 74 7.80 -2.52 17.76
C ALA A 74 6.68 -3.55 17.51
N ASP A 75 5.67 -3.12 16.77
CA ASP A 75 4.75 -3.99 16.04
C ASP A 75 4.40 -3.26 14.72
N ASP A 76 5.38 -3.15 13.83
CA ASP A 76 5.13 -2.98 12.39
C ASP A 76 6.34 -3.55 11.64
N ASP A 77 6.19 -4.79 11.18
CA ASP A 77 7.09 -5.47 10.26
C ASP A 77 7.14 -4.70 8.92
N GLU A 78 8.00 -3.69 8.78
CA GLU A 78 8.47 -3.24 7.48
C GLU A 78 9.96 -2.91 7.53
N ASP A 79 10.70 -3.55 6.61
CA ASP A 79 12.13 -3.40 6.36
C ASP A 79 12.53 -1.93 6.13
N VAL A 80 12.79 -1.19 7.21
CA VAL A 80 13.48 0.09 7.14
C VAL A 80 14.98 -0.17 7.15
N ASP A 81 15.58 -0.13 5.96
CA ASP A 81 17.03 0.00 5.73
C ASP A 81 17.56 1.29 6.39
N VAL A 82 17.76 1.25 7.70
CA VAL A 82 18.45 2.30 8.42
C VAL A 82 19.95 2.15 8.15
N PRO A 83 20.64 3.15 7.56
CA PRO A 83 22.07 3.05 7.36
C PRO A 83 22.76 2.99 8.73
N SER A 84 23.37 1.84 9.03
CA SER A 84 24.08 1.61 10.28
C SER A 84 25.24 2.61 10.40
N ALA A 85 25.13 3.52 11.37
CA ALA A 85 26.16 4.54 11.59
C ALA A 85 27.50 3.85 11.89
N PRO A 86 28.60 4.27 11.24
CA PRO A 86 29.89 3.61 11.39
C PRO A 86 30.37 3.73 12.83
N LYS A 87 30.75 2.59 13.41
CA LYS A 87 31.20 2.50 14.80
C LYS A 87 32.55 3.21 14.95
N PHE A 88 32.52 4.40 15.53
CA PHE A 88 33.71 5.21 15.79
C PHE A 88 34.42 4.68 17.04
N THR A 89 35.51 3.93 16.86
CA THR A 89 36.40 3.57 17.96
C THR A 89 37.49 4.63 18.07
N PRO A 90 37.57 5.40 19.17
CA PRO A 90 38.61 6.40 19.32
C PRO A 90 39.99 5.73 19.54
N PRO A 91 41.09 6.33 19.04
CA PRO A 91 42.43 5.81 19.21
C PRO A 91 42.92 5.96 20.66
N SER A 92 43.64 4.93 21.15
CA SER A 92 44.22 4.82 22.50
C SER A 92 45.36 5.80 22.77
#